data_AF-A0A7S3S9W7-F1
#
_entry.id   AF-A0A7S3S9W7-F1
#
_cell.length_a   1.000
_cell.length_b   1.000
_cell.length_c   1.000
_cell.angle_alpha   90.00
_cell.angle_beta   90.00
_cell.angle_gamma   90.00
#
_symmetry.space_group_name_H-M   'P 1'
#
loop_
_entity.id
_entity.type
_entity.pdbx_description
1 polymer ?
#
loop_
_entity_poly.entity_id
_entity_poly.type
_entity_poly.pdbx_seq_one_letter_code
_entity_poly.pdbx_strand_id
1 'polypeptide(L)'
;GICMDINPREFKAPFDAYEFAEFHRQVGSRLVVLSASWCSNHPDDPPEAFVRKPDSQVYVETLCYWLDRLLPLHGRDVIFVCSNRIGEEDLQLLGREASVRNRFTGCSCVISLRDQTVLGALGASD
;
A
#
# COMPACT_ATOMS: atom_id res chain seq x y z
N GLY A 1 -0.66 -5.34 10.57
CA GLY A 1 -1.36 -5.95 9.43
C GLY A 1 -0.37 -6.45 8.41
N ILE A 2 -0.83 -7.30 7.50
CA ILE A 2 -0.07 -7.81 6.35
C ILE A 2 -0.78 -7.38 5.07
N CYS A 3 -0.10 -6.57 4.26
CA CYS A 3 -0.48 -6.13 2.91
C CYS A 3 -1.99 -5.84 2.75
N MET A 4 -2.75 -6.84 2.30
CA MET A 4 -4.18 -6.75 2.00
C MET A 4 -5.07 -6.44 3.20
N ASP A 5 -4.58 -6.60 4.43
CA ASP A 5 -5.35 -6.21 5.63
C ASP A 5 -5.85 -4.77 5.55
N ILE A 6 -5.09 -3.86 4.92
CA ILE A 6 -5.48 -2.45 4.80
C ILE A 6 -6.64 -2.23 3.81
N ASN A 7 -6.92 -3.18 2.92
CA ASN A 7 -7.92 -3.06 1.86
C ASN A 7 -9.33 -3.44 2.34
N PRO A 8 -10.39 -3.00 1.63
CA PRO A 8 -11.72 -3.54 1.84
C PRO A 8 -11.70 -5.06 1.68
N ARG A 9 -12.47 -5.76 2.52
CA ARG A 9 -12.52 -7.23 2.48
C ARG A 9 -12.83 -7.74 1.08
N GLU A 10 -11.93 -8.57 0.56
CA GLU A 10 -12.01 -9.20 -0.78
C GLU A 10 -12.21 -8.20 -1.94
N PHE A 11 -11.91 -6.91 -1.74
CA PHE A 11 -12.24 -5.84 -2.68
C PHE A 11 -13.74 -5.70 -2.98
N LYS A 12 -14.61 -6.18 -2.08
CA LYS A 12 -16.07 -6.15 -2.22
C LYS A 12 -16.76 -5.32 -1.13
N ALA A 13 -16.15 -5.21 0.05
CA ALA A 13 -16.68 -4.37 1.11
C ALA A 13 -16.69 -2.89 0.68
N PRO A 14 -17.59 -2.05 1.25
CA PRO A 14 -17.59 -0.61 1.01
C PRO A 14 -16.20 -0.02 1.28
N PHE A 15 -15.74 0.85 0.38
CA PHE A 15 -14.43 1.45 0.52
C PHE A 15 -14.30 2.26 1.81
N ASP A 16 -15.37 2.91 2.25
CA ASP A 16 -15.44 3.69 3.50
C ASP A 16 -15.63 2.86 4.77
N ALA A 17 -15.58 1.51 4.69
CA ALA A 17 -15.66 0.65 5.87
C ALA A 17 -14.37 0.68 6.72
N TYR A 18 -13.22 0.98 6.09
CA TYR A 18 -11.91 1.15 6.74
C TYR A 18 -11.56 0.10 7.82
N GLU A 19 -11.86 -1.17 7.57
CA GLU A 19 -11.93 -2.23 8.61
C GLU A 19 -10.65 -2.29 9.47
N PHE A 20 -9.48 -2.20 8.84
CA PHE A 20 -8.19 -2.20 9.51
C PHE A 20 -7.94 -0.97 10.39
N ALA A 21 -8.20 0.22 9.85
CA ALA A 21 -8.00 1.47 10.58
C ALA A 21 -9.01 1.60 11.72
N GLU A 22 -10.27 1.21 11.49
CA GLU A 22 -11.32 1.19 12.51
C GLU A 22 -11.00 0.23 13.65
N PHE A 23 -10.48 -0.97 13.36
CA PHE A 23 -10.00 -1.88 14.39
C PHE A 23 -8.94 -1.20 15.28
N HIS A 24 -7.89 -0.66 14.68
CA HIS A 24 -6.81 0.02 15.41
C HIS A 24 -7.29 1.25 16.19
N ARG A 25 -8.28 1.96 15.64
CA ARG A 25 -8.95 3.10 16.29
C ARG A 25 -9.69 2.65 17.55
N GLN A 26 -10.43 1.54 17.48
CA GLN A 26 -11.23 1.01 18.59
C GLN A 26 -10.36 0.48 19.73
N VAL A 27 -9.26 -0.21 19.41
CA VAL A 27 -8.35 -0.74 20.44
C VAL A 27 -7.32 0.28 20.93
N GLY A 28 -7.32 1.51 20.39
CA GLY A 28 -6.43 2.58 20.83
C GLY A 28 -4.95 2.34 20.50
N SER A 29 -4.65 1.75 19.35
CA SER A 29 -3.27 1.53 18.92
C SER A 29 -2.51 2.84 18.75
N ARG A 30 -1.26 2.90 19.22
CA ARG A 30 -0.34 4.04 19.05
C ARG A 30 0.77 3.79 18.02
N LEU A 31 0.96 2.52 17.66
CA LEU A 31 1.88 2.08 16.61
C LEU A 31 1.13 1.08 15.75
N VAL A 32 1.12 1.34 14.43
CA VAL A 32 0.53 0.45 13.43
C VAL A 32 1.65 0.05 12.48
N VAL A 33 1.90 -1.26 12.37
CA VAL A 33 2.92 -1.81 11.47
C VAL A 33 2.24 -2.58 10.35
N LEU A 34 2.64 -2.29 9.12
CA LEU A 34 2.22 -2.98 7.91
C LEU A 34 3.45 -3.61 7.24
N SER A 35 3.45 -4.93 7.09
CA SER A 35 4.41 -5.61 6.21
C SER A 35 3.71 -5.92 4.89
N ALA A 36 4.29 -5.50 3.76
CA ALA A 36 3.59 -5.48 2.49
C ALA A 36 4.42 -6.06 1.33
N SER A 37 3.66 -6.50 0.32
CA SER A 37 4.14 -6.80 -1.03
C SER A 37 3.21 -6.10 -2.01
N TRP A 38 3.18 -4.77 -1.89
CA TRP A 38 2.29 -3.88 -2.60
C TRP A 38 2.77 -3.65 -4.03
N CYS A 39 1.84 -3.77 -4.97
CA CYS A 39 2.12 -3.70 -6.39
C CYS A 39 1.39 -2.52 -7.04
N SER A 40 1.95 -2.01 -8.14
CA SER A 40 1.29 -0.99 -8.96
C SER A 40 0.26 -1.59 -9.93
N ASN A 41 0.23 -2.92 -10.06
CA ASN A 41 -0.60 -3.69 -10.98
C ASN A 41 -1.07 -5.00 -10.34
N HIS A 42 -2.15 -5.55 -10.86
CA HIS A 42 -2.69 -6.86 -10.53
C HIS A 42 -2.59 -7.80 -11.76
N PRO A 43 -2.39 -9.12 -11.58
CA PRO A 43 -2.33 -10.06 -12.70
C PRO A 43 -3.54 -10.03 -13.65
N ASP A 44 -4.71 -9.70 -13.12
CA ASP A 44 -5.96 -9.61 -13.90
C ASP A 44 -6.16 -8.25 -14.58
N ASP A 45 -5.24 -7.29 -14.40
CA ASP A 45 -5.36 -5.97 -14.99
C ASP A 45 -5.22 -6.00 -16.53
N PRO A 46 -5.78 -4.99 -17.21
CA PRO A 46 -5.58 -4.84 -18.65
C PRO A 46 -4.14 -4.40 -18.97
N PRO A 47 -3.65 -4.59 -20.21
CA PRO A 47 -2.25 -4.35 -20.58
C PRO A 47 -1.73 -2.95 -20.24
N GLU A 48 -2.58 -1.93 -20.27
CA GLU A 48 -2.23 -0.55 -19.98
C GLU A 48 -1.75 -0.34 -18.54
N ALA A 49 -2.24 -1.17 -17.59
CA ALA A 49 -1.81 -1.13 -16.20
C ALA A 49 -0.37 -1.62 -15.99
N PHE A 50 0.18 -2.34 -16.96
CA PHE A 50 1.57 -2.83 -16.93
C PHE A 50 2.56 -1.84 -17.54
N VAL A 51 2.08 -0.72 -18.09
CA VAL A 51 2.95 0.36 -18.59
C VAL A 51 3.68 0.98 -17.41
N ARG A 52 5.01 1.06 -17.50
CA ARG A 52 5.84 1.60 -16.42
C ARG A 52 5.53 3.09 -16.21
N LYS A 53 5.02 3.41 -15.03
CA LYS A 53 4.89 4.78 -14.54
C LYS A 53 6.22 5.27 -13.96
N PRO A 54 6.48 6.59 -13.93
CA PRO A 54 7.61 7.16 -13.20
C PRO A 54 7.56 6.78 -11.72
N ASP A 55 8.71 6.46 -11.12
CA ASP A 55 8.80 6.03 -9.71
C ASP A 55 8.21 7.09 -8.75
N SER A 56 8.37 8.39 -9.05
CA SER A 56 7.78 9.48 -8.27
C SER A 56 6.25 9.48 -8.30
N GLN A 57 5.64 9.12 -9.42
CA GLN A 57 4.20 9.00 -9.55
C GLN A 57 3.69 7.80 -8.73
N VAL A 58 4.33 6.64 -8.86
CA VAL A 58 3.98 5.43 -8.11
C VAL A 58 4.09 5.65 -6.59
N TYR A 59 5.13 6.37 -6.18
CA TYR A 59 5.34 6.76 -4.78
C TYR A 59 4.16 7.58 -4.24
N VAL A 60 3.76 8.65 -4.94
CA VAL A 60 2.64 9.50 -4.52
C VAL A 60 1.33 8.72 -4.51
N GLU A 61 1.04 7.96 -5.57
CA GLU A 61 -0.17 7.14 -5.66
C GLU A 61 -0.27 6.13 -4.49
N THR A 62 0.82 5.43 -4.18
CA THR A 62 0.87 4.42 -3.10
C THR A 62 0.68 5.08 -1.74
N LEU A 63 1.41 6.16 -1.47
CA LEU A 63 1.34 6.87 -0.19
C LEU A 63 -0.05 7.46 0.05
N CYS A 64 -0.63 8.11 -0.97
CA CYS A 64 -1.99 8.65 -0.89
C CYS A 64 -3.02 7.55 -0.65
N TYR A 65 -2.88 6.39 -1.30
CA TYR A 65 -3.79 5.27 -1.09
C TYR A 65 -3.73 4.76 0.35
N TRP A 66 -2.53 4.51 0.91
CA TRP A 66 -2.41 4.06 2.29
C TRP A 66 -2.94 5.08 3.30
N LEU A 67 -2.68 6.38 3.09
CA LEU A 67 -3.24 7.44 3.92
C LEU A 67 -4.77 7.46 3.87
N ASP A 68 -5.37 7.34 2.69
CA ASP A 68 -6.82 7.27 2.53
C ASP A 68 -7.42 6.07 3.27
N ARG A 69 -6.77 4.89 3.18
CA ARG A 69 -7.19 3.72 3.95
C ARG A 69 -7.00 3.85 5.46
N LEU A 70 -6.16 4.77 5.92
CA LEU A 70 -5.90 5.07 7.33
C LEU A 70 -6.71 6.28 7.84
N LEU A 71 -7.67 6.78 7.05
CA LEU A 71 -8.46 7.97 7.36
C LEU A 71 -9.04 7.99 8.79
N PRO A 72 -9.60 6.91 9.36
CA PRO A 72 -10.09 6.91 10.75
C PRO A 72 -9.05 7.20 11.84
N LEU A 73 -7.76 7.06 11.51
CA LEU A 73 -6.64 7.31 12.40
C LEU A 73 -6.04 8.72 12.23
N HIS A 74 -6.48 9.49 11.25
CA HIS A 74 -6.01 10.87 11.07
C HIS A 74 -6.30 11.74 12.31
N GLY A 75 -5.36 12.62 12.66
CA GLY A 75 -5.45 13.48 13.84
C GLY A 75 -5.13 12.77 15.16
N ARG A 76 -4.88 11.46 15.15
CA ARG A 76 -4.53 10.69 16.36
C ARG A 76 -3.02 10.57 16.53
N ASP A 77 -2.59 10.37 17.78
CA ASP A 77 -1.19 10.13 18.14
C ASP A 77 -0.77 8.69 17.79
N VAL A 78 -0.69 8.40 16.49
CA VAL A 78 -0.37 7.09 15.94
C VAL A 78 0.76 7.22 14.93
N ILE A 79 1.77 6.37 15.08
CA ILE A 79 2.82 6.19 14.07
C ILE A 79 2.45 4.99 13.20
N PHE A 80 2.41 5.22 11.89
CA PHE A 80 2.29 4.16 10.90
C PHE A 80 3.68 3.83 10.34
N VAL A 81 4.03 2.55 10.32
CA VAL A 81 5.27 2.03 9.74
C VAL A 81 4.91 1.00 8.68
N CYS A 82 5.34 1.23 7.45
CA CYS A 82 5.21 0.28 6.36
C CYS A 82 6.59 -0.22 5.92
N SER A 83 6.76 -1.54 5.91
CA SER A 83 7.85 -2.21 5.21
C SER A 83 7.27 -2.90 4.00
N ASN A 84 7.54 -2.36 2.82
CA ASN A 84 7.10 -2.89 1.55
C ASN A 84 8.29 -3.24 0.67
N ARG A 85 8.24 -4.42 0.06
CA ARG A 85 9.33 -4.91 -0.79
C ARG A 85 9.44 -4.14 -2.11
N ILE A 86 10.60 -4.30 -2.75
CA ILE A 86 10.87 -3.87 -4.12
C ILE A 86 11.04 -5.07 -5.05
N GLY A 87 11.24 -4.80 -6.34
CA GLY A 87 11.53 -5.80 -7.36
C GLY A 87 10.35 -6.14 -8.25
N GLU A 88 10.54 -7.17 -9.06
CA GLU A 88 9.58 -7.64 -10.05
C GLU A 88 9.46 -9.16 -10.03
N GLU A 89 8.28 -9.68 -10.30
CA GLU A 89 8.00 -11.12 -10.38
C GLU A 89 7.33 -11.46 -11.71
N ASP A 90 7.68 -12.63 -12.26
CA ASP A 90 7.09 -13.19 -13.47
C ASP A 90 5.63 -13.61 -13.22
N LEU A 91 4.73 -13.33 -14.16
CA LEU A 91 3.33 -13.72 -14.08
C LEU A 91 2.95 -14.92 -14.97
N GLN A 92 3.92 -15.61 -15.58
CA GLN A 92 3.69 -16.81 -16.40
C GLN A 92 2.97 -17.91 -15.63
N LEU A 93 3.29 -18.10 -14.34
CA LEU A 93 2.61 -19.08 -13.50
C LEU A 93 1.13 -18.75 -13.26
N LEU A 94 0.72 -17.51 -13.54
CA LEU A 94 -0.66 -17.03 -13.51
C LEU A 94 -1.28 -16.95 -14.92
N GLY A 95 -0.65 -17.53 -15.94
CA GLY A 95 -1.17 -17.60 -17.31
C GLY A 95 -0.99 -16.31 -18.14
N ARG A 96 -0.18 -15.36 -17.67
CA ARG A 96 0.15 -14.13 -18.43
C ARG A 96 1.34 -14.38 -19.37
N GLU A 97 1.49 -13.51 -20.37
CA GLU A 97 2.63 -13.55 -21.29
C GLU A 97 3.97 -13.36 -20.55
N ALA A 98 5.04 -13.97 -21.05
CA ALA A 98 6.38 -13.97 -20.43
C ALA A 98 7.03 -12.58 -20.26
N SER A 99 6.58 -11.61 -21.04
CA SER A 99 7.00 -10.21 -20.99
C SER A 99 6.34 -9.44 -19.84
N VAL A 100 5.23 -9.94 -19.29
CA VAL A 100 4.43 -9.24 -18.29
C VAL A 100 4.98 -9.53 -16.88
N ARG A 101 5.30 -8.46 -16.16
CA ARG A 101 5.87 -8.52 -14.82
C ARG A 101 4.96 -7.82 -13.82
N ASN A 102 4.80 -8.42 -12.65
CA ASN A 102 4.27 -7.72 -11.48
C ASN A 102 5.39 -6.87 -10.87
N ARG A 103 5.11 -5.60 -10.55
CA ARG A 103 6.12 -4.68 -10.00
C ARG A 103 5.72 -4.25 -8.60
N PHE A 104 6.60 -4.49 -7.64
CA PHE A 104 6.43 -4.00 -6.28
C PHE A 104 6.84 -2.52 -6.18
N THR A 105 6.07 -1.75 -5.43
CA THR A 105 6.19 -0.29 -5.42
C THR A 105 7.28 0.25 -4.50
N GLY A 106 7.88 -0.56 -3.64
CA GLY A 106 8.74 -0.04 -2.57
C GLY A 106 7.93 0.89 -1.68
N CYS A 107 8.32 2.16 -1.54
CA CYS A 107 7.57 3.12 -0.71
C CYS A 107 7.53 2.69 0.77
N SER A 108 8.53 1.96 1.27
CA SER A 108 8.64 1.71 2.71
C SER A 108 8.71 3.07 3.44
N CYS A 109 7.89 3.29 4.46
CA CYS A 109 7.72 4.62 5.04
C CYS A 109 7.37 4.60 6.53
N VAL A 110 7.67 5.72 7.19
CA VAL A 110 7.21 6.03 8.54
C VAL A 110 6.40 7.33 8.49
N ILE A 111 5.18 7.32 9.01
CA ILE A 111 4.25 8.44 8.94
C ILE A 111 3.68 8.73 10.33
N SER A 112 3.64 9.99 10.71
CA SER A 112 2.83 10.48 11.82
C SER A 112 1.40 10.71 11.33
N LEU A 113 0.41 9.97 11.85
CA LEU A 113 -0.99 10.14 11.44
C LEU A 113 -1.66 11.36 12.11
N ARG A 114 -1.00 11.97 13.10
CA ARG A 114 -1.47 13.18 13.78
C ARG A 114 -1.63 14.34 12.79
N ASP A 115 -0.65 14.50 11.92
CA ASP A 115 -0.50 15.60 10.96
C ASP A 115 -0.19 15.10 9.54
N GLN A 116 -0.24 13.78 9.33
CA GLN A 116 0.10 13.10 8.07
C GLN A 116 1.54 13.38 7.59
N THR A 117 2.45 13.76 8.50
CA THR A 117 3.84 14.02 8.15
C THR A 117 4.59 12.71 7.88
N VAL A 118 5.20 12.61 6.69
CA VAL A 118 6.16 11.54 6.37
C VAL A 118 7.47 11.81 7.08
N LEU A 119 7.81 10.98 8.07
CA LEU A 119 9.03 11.10 8.87
C LEU A 119 10.25 10.50 8.16
N GLY A 120 10.02 9.56 7.26
CA GLY A 120 11.04 8.97 6.40
C GLY A 120 10.41 8.00 5.42
N ALA A 121 11.00 7.87 4.23
CA ALA A 121 10.56 6.92 3.23
C ALA A 121 11.70 6.48 2.31
N LEU A 122 11.54 5.30 1.71
CA LEU A 122 12.40 4.73 0.68
C LEU A 122 11.61 4.59 -0.63
N GLY A 123 12.27 4.79 -1.76
CA GLY A 123 11.70 4.62 -3.09
C GLY A 123 11.61 3.16 -3.54
N ALA A 124 11.26 2.96 -4.81
CA ALA A 124 11.18 1.65 -5.44
C ALA A 124 12.56 1.06 -5.83
N SER A 125 13.61 1.87 -5.71
CA SER A 125 14.96 1.59 -6.23
C SER A 125 16.08 1.89 -5.21
N ASP A 126 15.72 2.24 -3.97
CA ASP A 126 16.66 2.61 -2.89
C ASP A 126 17.15 1.41 -2.08
#